data_AF-A0A7S2V719-F1
#
_entry.id   AF-A0A7S2V719-F1
#
_cell.length_a   1.000
_cell.length_b   1.000
_cell.length_c   1.000
_cell.angle_alpha   90.00
_cell.angle_beta   90.00
_cell.angle_gamma   90.00
#
_symmetry.space_group_name_H-M   'P 1'
#
loop_
_entity.id
_entity.type
_entity.pdbx_description
1 polymer ?
#
loop_
_entity_poly.entity_id
_entity_poly.type
_entity_poly.pdbx_seq_one_letter_code
_entity_poly.pdbx_strand_id
1 'polypeptide(L)'
;MDTSADVIKDLVGFLKTGNDDVVGAVLSLTYSKEDCVKLVDAGAISSLCELINNERVGDGSVSALVNITAELPESIEAAVESDVFARVLQVIFSKNPCLYKDKCLMLLINLTSTEAGAKKLAQVDDPSLKGLWVRQLLR
;
A
#
# COMPACT_ATOMS: atom_id res chain seq x y z
N MET A 1 9.49 -9.58 27.43
CA MET A 1 9.81 -9.19 26.05
C MET A 1 8.95 -10.06 25.17
N ASP A 2 8.05 -9.46 24.40
CA ASP A 2 7.29 -10.21 23.41
C ASP A 2 8.17 -10.34 22.15
N THR A 3 8.91 -11.44 22.09
CA THR A 3 9.89 -11.71 21.03
C THR A 3 9.28 -11.64 19.63
N SER A 4 7.95 -11.78 19.49
CA SER A 4 7.25 -11.67 18.20
C SER A 4 7.24 -10.23 17.66
N ALA A 5 7.03 -9.24 18.52
CA ALA A 5 6.94 -7.84 18.11
C ALA A 5 8.30 -7.25 17.68
N ASP A 6 9.38 -7.60 18.39
CA ASP A 6 10.74 -7.14 18.06
C ASP A 6 11.19 -7.71 16.70
N VAL A 7 10.87 -8.97 16.42
CA VAL A 7 11.17 -9.60 15.11
C VAL A 7 10.42 -8.93 13.97
N ILE A 8 9.14 -8.59 14.16
CA ILE A 8 8.35 -7.87 13.14
C ILE A 8 8.93 -6.48 12.89
N LYS A 9 9.35 -5.77 13.95
CA LYS A 9 9.98 -4.46 13.83
C LYS A 9 11.29 -4.52 13.04
N ASP A 10 12.13 -5.50 13.31
CA ASP A 10 13.36 -5.73 12.54
C ASP A 10 13.04 -6.03 11.07
N LEU A 11 12.04 -6.90 10.82
CA LEU A 11 11.59 -7.23 9.47
C LEU A 11 11.13 -6.00 8.69
N VAL A 12 10.32 -5.13 9.31
CA VAL A 12 9.92 -3.84 8.71
C VAL A 12 11.13 -2.95 8.45
N GLY A 13 12.09 -2.91 9.38
CA GLY A 13 13.36 -2.20 9.20
C GLY A 13 14.19 -2.68 8.00
N PHE A 14 14.04 -3.95 7.60
CA PHE A 14 14.68 -4.52 6.43
C PHE A 14 13.93 -4.27 5.11
N LEU A 15 12.68 -3.82 5.10
CA LEU A 15 11.93 -3.55 3.86
C LEU A 15 12.66 -2.55 2.95
N LYS A 16 13.33 -1.55 3.53
CA LYS A 16 14.15 -0.55 2.80
C LYS A 16 15.26 -1.16 1.93
N THR A 17 15.63 -2.41 2.18
CA THR A 17 16.64 -3.11 1.36
C THR A 17 16.08 -3.58 0.01
N GLY A 18 14.76 -3.59 -0.16
CA GLY A 18 14.11 -4.13 -1.36
C GLY A 18 14.37 -5.63 -1.56
N ASN A 19 14.64 -6.37 -0.47
CA ASN A 19 14.84 -7.81 -0.51
C ASN A 19 13.49 -8.53 -0.64
N ASP A 20 13.37 -9.37 -1.66
CA ASP A 20 12.17 -10.14 -1.97
C ASP A 20 11.78 -11.12 -0.86
N ASP A 21 12.76 -11.73 -0.18
CA ASP A 21 12.51 -12.62 0.96
C ASP A 21 11.87 -11.87 2.13
N VAL A 22 12.29 -10.62 2.34
CA VAL A 22 11.76 -9.75 3.40
C VAL A 22 10.32 -9.34 3.06
N VAL A 23 10.05 -8.94 1.82
CA VAL A 23 8.69 -8.60 1.38
C VAL A 23 7.78 -9.82 1.41
N GLY A 24 8.27 -11.00 1.01
CA GLY A 24 7.55 -12.26 1.10
C GLY A 24 7.20 -12.65 2.54
N ALA A 25 8.12 -12.44 3.48
CA ALA A 25 7.86 -12.66 4.90
C ALA A 25 6.85 -11.66 5.46
N VAL A 26 6.91 -10.37 5.08
CA VAL A 26 5.88 -9.39 5.47
C VAL A 26 4.53 -9.78 4.89
N LEU A 27 4.47 -10.17 3.61
CA LEU A 27 3.24 -10.61 2.96
C LEU A 27 2.63 -11.82 3.67
N SER A 28 3.42 -12.81 4.08
CA SER A 28 2.89 -14.00 4.75
C SER A 28 2.26 -13.68 6.12
N LEU A 29 2.77 -12.65 6.82
CA LEU A 29 2.18 -12.17 8.07
C LEU A 29 0.82 -11.47 7.85
N THR A 30 0.58 -10.90 6.67
CA THR A 30 -0.68 -10.18 6.40
C THR A 30 -1.93 -11.08 6.33
N TYR A 31 -1.78 -12.40 6.39
CA TYR A 31 -2.90 -13.35 6.48
C TYR A 31 -3.48 -13.47 7.89
N SER A 32 -2.91 -12.78 8.88
CA SER A 32 -3.31 -12.77 10.28
C SER A 32 -3.62 -11.34 10.71
N LYS A 33 -4.84 -11.09 11.18
CA LYS A 33 -5.23 -9.76 11.68
C LYS A 33 -4.33 -9.28 12.83
N GLU A 34 -3.93 -10.20 13.72
CA GLU A 34 -3.02 -9.86 14.84
C GLU A 34 -1.66 -9.39 14.33
N ASP A 35 -1.11 -10.07 13.32
CA ASP A 35 0.19 -9.70 12.77
C ASP A 35 0.10 -8.46 11.87
N CYS A 36 -1.04 -8.23 11.20
CA CYS A 36 -1.33 -6.94 10.56
C CYS A 36 -1.24 -5.78 11.55
N VAL A 37 -1.80 -5.93 12.77
CA VAL A 37 -1.71 -4.86 13.80
C VAL A 37 -0.24 -4.61 14.15
N LYS A 38 0.53 -5.67 14.42
CA LYS A 38 1.96 -5.55 14.73
C LYS A 38 2.76 -4.93 13.59
N LEU A 39 2.45 -5.26 12.33
CA LEU A 39 3.07 -4.67 11.14
C LEU A 39 2.77 -3.17 11.03
N VAL A 40 1.52 -2.77 11.24
CA VAL A 40 1.10 -1.36 11.22
C VAL A 40 1.80 -0.60 12.34
N ASP A 41 1.80 -1.13 13.56
CA ASP A 41 2.48 -0.54 14.72
C ASP A 41 3.99 -0.40 14.50
N ALA A 42 4.59 -1.34 13.74
CA ALA A 42 6.00 -1.30 13.36
C ALA A 42 6.30 -0.33 12.20
N GLY A 43 5.30 0.29 11.58
CA GLY A 43 5.48 1.25 10.48
C GLY A 43 5.57 0.63 9.08
N ALA A 44 5.03 -0.58 8.89
CA ALA A 44 5.11 -1.28 7.60
C ALA A 44 4.44 -0.51 6.45
N ILE A 45 3.35 0.21 6.71
CA ILE A 45 2.55 0.89 5.67
C ILE A 45 3.41 1.84 4.82
N SER A 46 4.16 2.73 5.47
CA SER A 46 5.00 3.71 4.76
C SER A 46 6.09 3.01 3.95
N SER A 47 6.77 2.03 4.56
CA SER A 47 7.83 1.25 3.91
C SER A 47 7.32 0.47 2.70
N LEU A 48 6.14 -0.14 2.79
CA LEU A 48 5.52 -0.87 1.68
C LEU A 48 5.05 0.09 0.57
N CYS A 49 4.54 1.28 0.92
CA CYS A 49 4.17 2.30 -0.05
C CYS A 49 5.38 2.70 -0.89
N GLU A 50 6.55 2.91 -0.27
CA GLU A 50 7.79 3.26 -0.97
C GLU A 50 8.22 2.23 -2.02
N LEU A 51 7.89 0.96 -1.81
CA LEU A 51 8.29 -0.16 -2.65
C LEU A 51 7.33 -0.45 -3.81
N ILE A 52 6.16 0.20 -3.90
CA ILE A 52 5.13 -0.09 -4.92
C ILE A 52 5.68 -0.07 -6.35
N ASN A 53 6.54 0.89 -6.69
CA ASN A 53 7.09 1.04 -8.03
C ASN A 53 8.43 0.30 -8.22
N ASN A 54 8.88 -0.49 -7.24
CA ASN A 54 10.07 -1.31 -7.36
C ASN A 54 9.80 -2.50 -8.30
N GLU A 55 10.64 -2.69 -9.31
CA GLU A 55 10.44 -3.75 -10.31
C GLU A 55 10.52 -5.16 -9.74
N ARG A 56 11.31 -5.36 -8.68
CA ARG A 56 11.51 -6.66 -8.06
C ARG A 56 10.42 -6.99 -7.05
N VAL A 57 10.10 -6.06 -6.17
CA VAL A 57 9.25 -6.33 -4.99
C VAL A 57 7.91 -5.58 -4.97
N GLY A 58 7.60 -4.83 -6.04
CA GLY A 58 6.36 -4.05 -6.13
C GLY A 58 5.11 -4.90 -6.00
N ASP A 59 5.08 -6.09 -6.63
CA ASP A 59 3.93 -7.00 -6.54
C ASP A 59 3.67 -7.47 -5.10
N GLY A 60 4.72 -7.96 -4.42
CA GLY A 60 4.63 -8.39 -3.02
C GLY A 60 4.23 -7.24 -2.10
N SER A 61 4.75 -6.03 -2.35
CA SER A 61 4.45 -4.85 -1.56
C SER A 61 3.00 -4.40 -1.71
N VAL A 62 2.48 -4.34 -2.94
CA VAL A 62 1.08 -4.03 -3.20
C VAL A 62 0.17 -5.12 -2.63
N SER A 63 0.52 -6.40 -2.78
CA SER A 63 -0.26 -7.51 -2.22
C SER A 63 -0.36 -7.41 -0.69
N ALA A 64 0.73 -7.07 -0.01
CA ALA A 64 0.73 -6.87 1.44
C ALA A 64 -0.17 -5.69 1.83
N LEU A 65 -0.10 -4.57 1.12
CA LEU A 65 -0.96 -3.41 1.35
C LEU A 65 -2.44 -3.72 1.11
N VAL A 66 -2.78 -4.50 0.08
CA VAL A 66 -4.17 -4.97 -0.16
C VAL A 66 -4.68 -5.74 1.05
N ASN A 67 -3.90 -6.70 1.55
CA ASN A 67 -4.30 -7.52 2.69
C ASN A 67 -4.43 -6.68 3.97
N ILE A 68 -3.43 -5.84 4.28
CA ILE A 68 -3.48 -5.00 5.48
C ILE A 68 -4.69 -4.06 5.45
N THR A 69 -4.94 -3.39 4.33
CA THR A 69 -6.09 -2.46 4.22
C THR A 69 -7.45 -3.15 4.18
N ALA A 70 -7.50 -4.44 3.82
CA ALA A 70 -8.72 -5.24 3.91
C ALA A 70 -8.99 -5.72 5.36
N GLU A 71 -7.94 -6.15 6.07
CA GLU A 71 -8.03 -6.66 7.45
C GLU A 71 -8.17 -5.53 8.50
N LEU A 72 -7.52 -4.39 8.23
CA LEU A 72 -7.46 -3.20 9.09
C LEU A 72 -7.83 -1.94 8.29
N PRO A 73 -9.12 -1.67 8.04
CA PRO A 73 -9.55 -0.44 7.35
C PRO A 73 -9.04 0.85 8.01
N GLU A 74 -8.79 0.85 9.32
CA GLU A 74 -8.17 1.96 10.05
C GLU A 74 -6.74 2.29 9.57
N SER A 75 -6.03 1.36 8.93
CA SER A 75 -4.69 1.60 8.38
C SER A 75 -4.70 2.40 7.08
N ILE A 76 -5.87 2.63 6.48
CA ILE A 76 -6.02 3.34 5.20
C ILE A 76 -5.56 4.79 5.32
N GLU A 77 -5.83 5.46 6.44
CA GLU A 77 -5.39 6.84 6.65
C GLU A 77 -3.87 6.94 6.63
N ALA A 78 -3.16 6.03 7.30
CA ALA A 78 -1.70 5.97 7.27
C ALA A 78 -1.15 5.75 5.84
N ALA A 79 -1.85 4.96 5.01
CA ALA A 79 -1.47 4.75 3.62
C ALA A 79 -1.70 6.02 2.77
N VAL A 80 -2.83 6.71 2.98
CA VAL A 80 -3.16 8.00 2.33
C VAL A 80 -2.10 9.05 2.63
N GLU A 81 -1.62 9.11 3.87
CA GLU A 81 -0.53 10.00 4.31
C GLU A 81 0.83 9.61 3.72
N SER A 82 1.03 8.33 3.36
CA SER A 82 2.27 7.77 2.80
C SER A 82 2.36 7.84 1.27
N ASP A 83 1.64 8.77 0.63
CA ASP A 83 1.63 9.00 -0.83
C ASP A 83 1.31 7.76 -1.68
N VAL A 84 0.49 6.84 -1.14
CA VAL A 84 0.12 5.59 -1.82
C VAL A 84 -0.55 5.83 -3.18
N PHE A 85 -1.38 6.88 -3.30
CA PHE A 85 -2.15 7.16 -4.52
C PHE A 85 -1.26 7.47 -5.72
N ALA A 86 -0.26 8.33 -5.56
CA ALA A 86 0.63 8.70 -6.66
C ALA A 86 1.32 7.46 -7.24
N ARG A 87 1.79 6.58 -6.37
CA ARG A 87 2.53 5.36 -6.70
C ARG A 87 1.64 4.31 -7.37
N VAL A 88 0.46 4.06 -6.79
CA VAL A 88 -0.55 3.14 -7.34
C VAL A 88 -1.01 3.59 -8.73
N LEU A 89 -1.33 4.89 -8.88
CA LEU A 89 -1.80 5.43 -10.15
C LEU A 89 -0.71 5.46 -11.22
N GLN A 90 0.56 5.66 -10.83
CA GLN A 90 1.69 5.50 -11.75
C GLN A 90 1.75 4.09 -12.34
N VAL A 91 1.49 3.05 -11.54
CA VAL A 91 1.43 1.66 -12.02
C VAL A 91 0.24 1.45 -12.96
N ILE A 92 -0.95 1.90 -12.55
CA ILE A 92 -2.19 1.72 -13.32
C ILE A 92 -2.05 2.37 -14.71
N PHE A 93 -1.61 3.63 -14.75
CA PHE A 93 -1.48 4.41 -15.98
C PHE A 93 -0.21 4.13 -16.77
N SER A 94 0.73 3.34 -16.23
CA SER A 94 1.93 2.94 -16.96
C SER A 94 1.57 2.23 -18.25
N LYS A 95 2.24 2.56 -19.35
CA LYS A 95 2.12 1.82 -20.62
C LYS A 95 2.90 0.51 -20.62
N ASN A 96 3.79 0.33 -19.64
CA ASN A 96 4.54 -0.91 -19.51
C ASN A 96 3.61 -1.98 -18.93
N PRO A 97 3.55 -3.17 -19.56
CA PRO A 97 2.89 -4.32 -18.95
C PRO A 97 3.53 -4.60 -17.59
N CYS A 98 2.75 -4.56 -16.52
CA CYS A 98 3.18 -5.06 -15.21
C CYS A 98 2.14 -6.06 -14.70
N LEU A 99 2.61 -7.05 -13.94
CA LEU A 99 1.80 -8.19 -13.53
C LEU A 99 0.82 -7.88 -12.40
N TYR A 100 0.91 -6.70 -11.78
CA TYR A 100 0.19 -6.37 -10.55
C TYR A 100 -0.71 -5.13 -10.67
N LYS A 101 -1.09 -4.74 -11.89
CA LYS A 101 -2.10 -3.67 -12.11
C LYS A 101 -3.42 -3.97 -11.43
N ASP A 102 -3.89 -5.21 -11.52
CA ASP A 102 -5.16 -5.62 -10.90
C ASP A 102 -5.11 -5.47 -9.37
N LYS A 103 -3.97 -5.81 -8.76
CA LYS A 103 -3.74 -5.60 -7.32
C LYS A 103 -3.66 -4.12 -6.96
N CYS A 104 -3.09 -3.28 -7.83
CA CYS A 104 -3.14 -1.82 -7.66
C CYS A 104 -4.57 -1.28 -7.70
N LEU A 105 -5.43 -1.81 -8.58
CA LEU A 105 -6.85 -1.47 -8.61
C LEU A 105 -7.58 -1.98 -7.36
N MET A 106 -7.29 -3.19 -6.88
CA MET A 106 -7.82 -3.70 -5.62
C MET A 106 -7.42 -2.82 -4.43
N LEU A 107 -6.15 -2.41 -4.35
CA LEU A 107 -5.69 -1.48 -3.33
C LEU A 107 -6.43 -0.14 -3.43
N LEU A 108 -6.63 0.38 -4.65
CA LEU A 108 -7.38 1.60 -4.86
C LEU A 108 -8.84 1.49 -4.37
N ILE A 109 -9.48 0.35 -4.59
CA ILE A 109 -10.83 0.05 -4.06
C ILE A 109 -10.81 0.11 -2.52
N ASN A 110 -9.84 -0.54 -1.87
CA ASN A 110 -9.72 -0.49 -0.42
C ASN A 110 -9.51 0.94 0.07
N LEU A 111 -8.56 1.67 -0.50
CA LEU A 111 -8.23 3.05 -0.10
C LEU A 111 -9.46 3.97 -0.21
N THR A 112 -10.22 3.85 -1.30
CA THR A 112 -11.41 4.67 -1.56
C THR A 112 -12.66 4.26 -0.78
N SER A 113 -12.60 3.20 0.03
CA SER A 113 -13.68 2.83 0.95
C SER A 113 -13.87 3.83 2.10
N THR A 114 -12.88 4.70 2.34
CA THR A 114 -12.93 5.76 3.36
C THR A 114 -13.18 7.12 2.71
N GLU A 115 -13.75 8.06 3.48
CA GLU A 115 -13.94 9.44 3.00
C GLU A 115 -12.59 10.12 2.70
N ALA A 116 -11.58 9.89 3.53
CA ALA A 116 -10.23 10.42 3.33
C ALA A 116 -9.63 9.96 2.01
N GLY A 117 -9.68 8.65 1.72
CA GLY A 117 -9.18 8.11 0.46
C GLY A 117 -10.01 8.54 -0.75
N ALA A 118 -11.34 8.59 -0.64
CA ALA A 118 -12.21 9.09 -1.70
C ALA A 118 -11.91 10.57 -2.03
N LYS A 119 -11.76 11.43 -1.02
CA LYS A 119 -11.37 12.84 -1.19
C LYS A 119 -9.99 12.98 -1.81
N LYS A 120 -9.02 12.18 -1.35
CA LYS A 120 -7.66 12.17 -1.90
C LYS A 120 -7.66 11.79 -3.38
N LEU A 121 -8.38 10.75 -3.77
CA LEU A 121 -8.51 10.35 -5.18
C LEU A 121 -9.20 11.42 -6.03
N ALA A 122 -10.26 12.02 -5.49
CA ALA A 122 -11.02 13.06 -6.17
C ALA A 122 -10.30 14.42 -6.20
N GLN A 123 -9.20 14.57 -5.45
CA GLN A 123 -8.38 15.78 -5.38
C GLN A 123 -9.23 17.02 -5.07
N VAL A 124 -10.19 16.89 -4.15
CA VAL A 124 -11.22 17.92 -3.91
C VAL A 124 -10.66 19.22 -3.32
N ASP A 125 -9.52 19.13 -2.64
CA ASP A 125 -8.87 20.25 -1.97
C ASP A 125 -7.93 21.04 -2.90
N ASP A 126 -7.64 20.53 -4.10
CA ASP A 126 -6.86 21.22 -5.14
C ASP A 126 -7.74 21.47 -6.38
N PRO A 127 -8.28 22.68 -6.55
CA PRO A 127 -9.12 23.03 -7.69
C PRO A 127 -8.46 22.81 -9.05
N SER A 128 -7.13 22.89 -9.14
CA SER A 128 -6.38 22.70 -10.39
C SER A 128 -6.29 21.22 -10.80
N LEU A 129 -6.31 20.31 -9.82
CA LEU A 129 -6.23 18.87 -10.02
C LEU A 129 -7.57 18.16 -9.85
N LYS A 130 -8.62 18.84 -9.38
CA LYS A 130 -9.91 18.24 -9.04
C LYS A 130 -10.43 17.24 -10.08
N GLY A 131 -10.57 16.00 -9.64
CA GLY A 131 -11.05 14.86 -10.42
C GLY A 131 -10.14 14.40 -11.56
N LEU A 132 -8.88 14.84 -11.62
CA LEU A 132 -7.96 14.46 -12.68
C LEU A 132 -7.73 12.96 -12.70
N TRP A 133 -7.37 12.36 -11.56
CA TRP A 133 -7.14 10.92 -11.46
C TRP A 133 -8.42 10.10 -11.72
N VAL A 134 -9.56 10.54 -11.20
CA VAL A 134 -10.87 9.92 -11.48
C VAL A 134 -11.16 9.90 -12.98
N ARG A 135 -10.94 11.02 -13.68
CA ARG A 135 -11.14 11.09 -15.14
C ARG A 135 -10.17 10.21 -15.91
N GLN A 136 -8.96 9.98 -15.41
CA GLN A 136 -7.97 9.11 -16.05
C GLN A 136 -8.33 7.63 -15.88
N LEU A 137 -8.92 7.23 -14.75
CA LEU A 137 -9.36 5.84 -14.50
C LEU A 137 -10.54 5.40 -15.37
N LEU A 138 -11.36 6.35 -15.84
CA LEU A 138 -12.55 6.10 -16.66
C LEU A 138 -12.26 6.03 -18.18
N ARG A 139 -10.99 6.07 -18.59
CA ARG A 139 -10.56 6.05 -19.99
C ARG A 139 -9.97 4.71 -20.36
#